data_AF-A0A920T9P1-F1
#
_entry.id   AF-A0A920T9P1-F1
#
_cell.length_a   1.000
_cell.length_b   1.000
_cell.length_c   1.000
_cell.angle_alpha   90.00
_cell.angle_beta   90.00
_cell.angle_gamma   90.00
#
_symmetry.space_group_name_H-M   'P 1'
#
loop_
_entity.id
_entity.type
_entity.pdbx_description
1 polymer ?
#
loop_
_entity_poly.entity_id
_entity_poly.type
_entity_poly.pdbx_seq_one_letter_code
_entity_poly.pdbx_strand_id
1 'polypeptide(L)'
;MIGIPAAPQPVTAATPSVTVLFPPVVQAGRAASITVSGGDLGTLTGLVSAGGELQTSSVTKSVINVNVSRDTRAGLLDAWTLTSTGLSNPRALFVVTHPVTVVAETPDSQATPISLPGTAASKLDRAADRDVFAFTGESGQLVHIACRSRSLDGTVAPILSVHGPTGQELAHSFVHQVEPKLALKLPADGRYLVTVVDRGFQQDASSLYTLTLETGPRLQATSPTAICGGGKLLVIGHELPFGTAHSQTGLSAMPVALDRFLSHRSWPDRRPVGVLDSGFRLRLSNCSGTAWVTHSHEPVVTETSEQNDTAATAQLLEPPVRICGAFERSADVDWYAVDVQKGETLEIVGWGERLGQSMRLEAIVHDRTGKALATIAPPAAPKKIGFDFPYTTYDPHASWKAPADGRFRIVVRDIFGGSIFGPDRVYQLVISPPRKRFQAFSVVGDGKTHSGLSIAAGGKATLQVLVIRMGGSESPVEVTAEDLPEGVTAATVTVAAGKPVATLTLEANAQAKPSQSPIRLVAKTGTDNSGRPVLPVVHLPGPAPVRRVTDALMLSVTPASPPPPKKAPADKKTP
;
A
#
# COMPACT_ATOMS: atom_id res chain seq x y z
N MET A 1 -18.03 16.85 -55.63
CA MET A 1 -17.41 16.76 -54.30
C MET A 1 -16.82 15.38 -54.15
N ILE A 2 -15.50 15.26 -54.27
CA ILE A 2 -14.77 14.01 -54.03
C ILE A 2 -14.63 13.90 -52.51
N GLY A 3 -15.24 12.87 -51.92
CA GLY A 3 -15.17 12.62 -50.48
C GLY A 3 -13.75 12.30 -50.06
N ILE A 4 -13.24 13.02 -49.06
CA ILE A 4 -11.95 12.74 -48.43
C ILE A 4 -12.09 11.42 -47.67
N PRO A 5 -11.33 10.36 -48.00
CA PRO A 5 -11.35 9.13 -47.22
C PRO A 5 -10.76 9.40 -45.84
N ALA A 6 -11.47 8.98 -44.79
CA ALA A 6 -10.98 9.03 -43.42
C ALA A 6 -9.60 8.35 -43.33
N ALA A 7 -8.64 9.03 -42.71
CA ALA A 7 -7.32 8.47 -42.48
C ALA A 7 -7.45 7.15 -41.69
N PRO A 8 -6.75 6.07 -42.09
CA PRO A 8 -6.78 4.83 -41.34
C PRO A 8 -6.26 5.10 -39.92
N GLN A 9 -7.05 4.76 -38.91
CA GLN A 9 -6.55 4.80 -37.54
C GLN A 9 -5.41 3.78 -37.40
N PRO A 10 -4.25 4.18 -36.86
CA PRO A 10 -3.17 3.24 -36.61
C PRO A 10 -3.68 2.17 -35.64
N VAL A 11 -3.56 0.90 -36.04
CA VAL A 11 -3.83 -0.24 -35.16
C VAL A 11 -2.74 -0.21 -34.10
N THR A 12 -3.06 0.30 -32.91
CA THR A 12 -2.18 0.21 -31.74
C THR A 12 -2.15 -1.23 -31.28
N ALA A 13 -0.96 -1.85 -31.23
CA ALA A 13 -0.80 -3.17 -30.62
C ALA A 13 -1.36 -3.16 -29.19
N ALA A 14 -2.01 -4.24 -28.78
CA ALA A 14 -2.51 -4.38 -27.41
C ALA A 14 -1.35 -4.24 -26.42
N THR A 15 -1.59 -3.52 -25.31
CA THR A 15 -0.54 -3.20 -24.35
C THR A 15 -0.34 -4.34 -23.36
N PRO A 16 0.91 -4.69 -23.00
CA PRO A 16 1.20 -5.83 -22.14
C PRO A 16 0.62 -5.64 -20.74
N SER A 17 -0.01 -6.69 -20.22
CA SER A 17 -0.56 -6.72 -18.86
C SER A 17 -0.09 -7.97 -18.13
N VAL A 18 0.54 -7.80 -16.97
CA VAL A 18 0.97 -8.90 -16.10
C VAL A 18 -0.04 -9.09 -14.99
N THR A 19 -0.54 -10.32 -14.87
CA THR A 19 -1.41 -10.77 -13.79
C THR A 19 -0.61 -11.34 -12.63
N VAL A 20 0.48 -12.08 -12.90
CA VAL A 20 1.27 -12.74 -11.85
C VAL A 20 2.77 -12.68 -12.16
N LEU A 21 3.55 -12.41 -11.11
CA LEU A 21 4.95 -12.77 -11.00
C LEU A 21 5.06 -13.86 -9.93
N PHE A 22 5.59 -15.04 -10.28
CA PHE A 22 5.73 -16.16 -9.34
C PHE A 22 7.15 -16.74 -9.37
N PRO A 23 7.79 -17.00 -8.22
CA PRO A 23 7.33 -16.70 -6.86
C PRO A 23 7.19 -15.17 -6.63
N PRO A 24 6.22 -14.72 -5.82
CA PRO A 24 6.04 -13.30 -5.49
C PRO A 24 7.05 -12.83 -4.42
N VAL A 25 8.20 -13.51 -4.30
CA VAL A 25 9.24 -13.25 -3.31
C VAL A 25 10.61 -13.58 -3.89
N VAL A 26 11.60 -12.78 -3.52
CA VAL A 26 13.00 -12.96 -3.89
C VAL A 26 13.90 -12.75 -2.67
N GLN A 27 15.06 -13.39 -2.66
CA GLN A 27 16.06 -13.21 -1.60
C GLN A 27 17.13 -12.21 -2.04
N ALA A 28 17.42 -11.21 -1.20
CA ALA A 28 18.49 -10.25 -1.46
C ALA A 28 19.85 -10.96 -1.62
N GLY A 29 20.63 -10.54 -2.62
CA GLY A 29 21.93 -11.13 -2.94
C GLY A 29 21.87 -12.53 -3.58
N ARG A 30 20.70 -13.00 -4.01
CA ARG A 30 20.53 -14.30 -4.68
C ARG A 30 19.92 -14.14 -6.07
N ALA A 31 20.16 -15.14 -6.91
CA ALA A 31 19.43 -15.29 -8.17
C ALA A 31 18.02 -15.83 -7.91
N ALA A 32 17.07 -15.46 -8.75
CA ALA A 32 15.69 -15.95 -8.72
C ALA A 32 15.17 -16.16 -10.15
N SER A 33 14.34 -17.19 -10.32
CA SER A 33 13.61 -17.47 -11.56
C SER A 33 12.15 -17.06 -11.37
N ILE A 34 11.70 -16.06 -12.12
CA ILE A 34 10.34 -15.50 -12.00
C ILE A 34 9.53 -15.88 -13.24
N THR A 35 8.51 -16.72 -13.04
CA THR A 35 7.47 -16.98 -14.04
C THR A 35 6.53 -15.79 -14.13
N VAL A 36 6.36 -15.28 -15.35
CA VAL A 36 5.46 -14.18 -15.69
C VAL A 36 4.20 -14.75 -16.34
N SER A 37 3.03 -14.29 -15.92
CA SER A 37 1.74 -14.65 -16.53
C SER A 37 0.87 -13.41 -16.71
N GLY A 38 0.14 -13.35 -17.83
CA GLY A 38 -0.63 -12.16 -18.19
C GLY A 38 -1.08 -12.16 -19.65
N GLY A 39 -1.69 -11.06 -20.07
CA GLY A 39 -2.18 -10.81 -21.43
C GLY A 39 -1.22 -9.96 -22.26
N ASP A 40 -1.24 -10.17 -23.58
CA ASP A 40 -0.54 -9.33 -24.57
C ASP A 40 0.96 -9.11 -24.30
N LEU A 41 1.61 -10.09 -23.66
CA LEU A 41 3.00 -9.99 -23.20
C LEU A 41 4.06 -9.99 -24.32
N GLY A 42 3.68 -10.35 -25.55
CA GLY A 42 4.63 -10.46 -26.66
C GLY A 42 5.87 -11.30 -26.29
N THR A 43 7.06 -10.80 -26.64
CA THR A 43 8.34 -11.37 -26.21
C THR A 43 8.81 -10.68 -24.93
N LEU A 44 9.09 -11.44 -23.88
CA LEU A 44 9.70 -10.94 -22.65
C LEU A 44 11.16 -10.55 -22.91
N THR A 45 11.61 -9.43 -22.36
CA THR A 45 13.00 -8.95 -22.50
C THR A 45 13.70 -8.69 -21.17
N GLY A 46 12.95 -8.58 -20.07
CA GLY A 46 13.54 -8.50 -18.74
C GLY A 46 12.55 -8.05 -17.66
N LEU A 47 13.06 -7.93 -16.44
CA LEU A 47 12.33 -7.46 -15.28
C LEU A 47 13.12 -6.31 -14.66
N VAL A 48 12.45 -5.19 -14.38
CA VAL A 48 13.07 -3.97 -13.84
C VAL A 48 12.35 -3.48 -12.60
N SER A 49 13.08 -2.73 -11.79
CA SER A 49 12.62 -2.06 -10.58
C SER A 49 13.12 -0.62 -10.58
N ALA A 50 12.46 0.27 -9.85
CA ALA A 50 12.76 1.71 -9.87
C ALA A 50 14.17 2.05 -9.38
N GLY A 51 14.68 1.33 -8.37
CA GLY A 51 16.01 1.53 -7.80
C GLY A 51 17.10 0.66 -8.45
N GLY A 52 16.78 -0.10 -9.50
CA GLY A 52 17.73 -1.00 -10.16
C GLY A 52 18.10 -2.23 -9.32
N GLU A 53 17.26 -2.62 -8.38
CA GLU A 53 17.50 -3.74 -7.45
C GLU A 53 17.51 -5.11 -8.14
N LEU A 54 16.91 -5.21 -9.33
CA LEU A 54 16.77 -6.41 -10.14
C LEU A 54 17.59 -6.30 -11.42
N GLN A 55 18.51 -7.24 -11.63
CA GLN A 55 19.29 -7.34 -12.86
C GLN A 55 18.88 -8.61 -13.62
N THR A 56 18.36 -8.45 -14.83
CA THR A 56 17.98 -9.60 -15.67
C THR A 56 19.23 -10.34 -16.16
N SER A 57 19.29 -11.65 -15.91
CA SER A 57 20.41 -12.52 -16.33
C SER A 57 20.06 -13.36 -17.56
N SER A 58 18.82 -13.84 -17.68
CA SER A 58 18.33 -14.49 -18.90
C SER A 58 16.81 -14.47 -18.96
N VAL A 59 16.28 -14.65 -20.17
CA VAL A 59 14.83 -14.65 -20.43
C VAL A 59 14.47 -15.82 -21.32
N THR A 60 13.38 -16.50 -20.96
CA THR A 60 12.72 -17.53 -21.77
C THR A 60 11.33 -17.04 -22.18
N LYS A 61 10.50 -17.91 -22.77
CA LYS A 61 9.14 -17.54 -23.18
C LYS A 61 8.28 -16.97 -22.03
N SER A 62 8.41 -17.53 -20.82
CA SER A 62 7.57 -17.16 -19.67
C SER A 62 8.35 -16.98 -18.37
N VAL A 63 9.65 -17.25 -18.35
CA VAL A 63 10.49 -17.12 -17.14
C VAL A 63 11.58 -16.10 -17.36
N ILE A 64 11.74 -15.19 -16.41
CA ILE A 64 12.82 -14.21 -16.34
C ILE A 64 13.70 -14.58 -15.16
N ASN A 65 14.98 -14.84 -15.41
CA ASN A 65 15.97 -15.04 -14.38
C ASN A 65 16.58 -13.67 -14.01
N VAL A 66 16.64 -13.38 -12.72
CA VAL A 66 17.19 -12.13 -12.20
C VAL A 66 18.22 -12.40 -11.11
N ASN A 67 19.21 -11.52 -11.01
CA ASN A 67 20.05 -11.38 -9.83
C ASN A 67 19.51 -10.20 -8.99
N VAL A 68 19.30 -10.44 -7.70
CA VAL A 68 18.86 -9.39 -6.77
C VAL A 68 20.09 -8.80 -6.08
N SER A 69 20.21 -7.48 -6.06
CA SER A 69 21.30 -6.81 -5.35
C SER A 69 21.34 -7.24 -3.87
N ARG A 70 22.55 -7.34 -3.30
CA ARG A 70 22.75 -7.70 -1.88
C ARG A 70 22.28 -6.58 -0.95
N ASP A 71 22.34 -5.34 -1.41
CA ASP A 71 21.96 -4.15 -0.64
C ASP A 71 20.46 -3.86 -0.71
N THR A 72 19.71 -4.66 -1.48
CA THR A 72 18.25 -4.56 -1.56
C THR A 72 17.66 -4.82 -0.18
N ARG A 73 16.96 -3.81 0.35
CA ARG A 73 16.32 -3.90 1.66
C ARG A 73 15.13 -4.86 1.61
N ALA A 74 14.93 -5.61 2.69
CA ALA A 74 13.73 -6.44 2.84
C ALA A 74 12.45 -5.58 2.78
N GLY A 75 11.36 -6.10 2.21
CA GLY A 75 10.11 -5.34 2.05
C GLY A 75 9.52 -5.49 0.66
N LEU A 76 8.42 -4.78 0.42
CA LEU A 76 7.78 -4.76 -0.89
C LEU A 76 8.61 -3.93 -1.87
N LEU A 77 8.69 -4.42 -3.10
CA LEU A 77 9.31 -3.80 -4.25
C LEU A 77 8.36 -3.94 -5.44
N ASP A 78 8.05 -2.85 -6.13
CA ASP A 78 7.38 -2.96 -7.42
C ASP A 78 8.35 -3.37 -8.55
N ALA A 79 7.94 -4.37 -9.33
CA ALA A 79 8.67 -4.84 -10.50
C ALA A 79 7.80 -4.74 -11.75
N TRP A 80 8.40 -4.28 -12.85
CA TRP A 80 7.77 -4.16 -14.15
C TRP A 80 8.40 -5.16 -15.12
N THR A 81 7.58 -5.86 -15.89
CA THR A 81 8.06 -6.71 -16.96
C THR A 81 8.27 -5.88 -18.22
N LEU A 82 9.47 -5.98 -18.77
CA LEU A 82 9.81 -5.47 -20.09
C LEU A 82 9.41 -6.48 -21.15
N THR A 83 8.74 -5.97 -22.18
CA THR A 83 8.32 -6.76 -23.33
C THR A 83 8.71 -6.07 -24.64
N SER A 84 8.62 -6.79 -25.74
CA SER A 84 8.80 -6.25 -27.09
C SER A 84 7.78 -5.16 -27.46
N THR A 85 6.63 -5.11 -26.79
CA THR A 85 5.54 -4.16 -27.04
C THR A 85 5.48 -3.02 -26.03
N GLY A 86 6.36 -3.03 -25.01
CA GLY A 86 6.45 -2.00 -23.98
C GLY A 86 6.51 -2.56 -22.57
N LEU A 87 6.22 -1.70 -21.61
CA LEU A 87 6.26 -1.97 -20.18
C LEU A 87 4.90 -2.47 -19.70
N SER A 88 4.88 -3.56 -18.92
CA SER A 88 3.65 -4.03 -18.27
C SER A 88 3.24 -3.12 -17.11
N ASN A 89 2.04 -3.32 -16.56
CA ASN A 89 1.76 -2.84 -15.21
C ASN A 89 2.77 -3.43 -14.20
N PRO A 90 3.09 -2.71 -13.11
CA PRO A 90 3.90 -3.29 -12.04
C PRO A 90 3.15 -4.39 -11.28
N ARG A 91 3.93 -5.28 -10.68
CA ARG A 91 3.49 -6.25 -9.67
C ARG A 91 4.42 -6.17 -8.47
N ALA A 92 3.86 -6.35 -7.27
CA ALA A 92 4.64 -6.37 -6.04
C ALA A 92 5.44 -7.68 -5.92
N LEU A 93 6.72 -7.55 -5.56
CA LEU A 93 7.58 -8.63 -5.09
C LEU A 93 7.97 -8.36 -3.64
N PHE A 94 8.04 -9.43 -2.85
CA PHE A 94 8.58 -9.35 -1.50
C PHE A 94 10.07 -9.65 -1.51
N VAL A 95 10.90 -8.74 -1.01
CA VAL A 95 12.32 -8.99 -0.80
C VAL A 95 12.53 -9.45 0.65
N VAL A 96 13.27 -10.54 0.82
CA VAL A 96 13.66 -11.08 2.12
C VAL A 96 15.18 -11.30 2.23
N THR A 97 15.68 -11.46 3.45
CA THR A 97 17.11 -11.72 3.72
C THR A 97 17.40 -13.15 4.20
N HIS A 98 16.38 -13.91 4.58
CA HIS A 98 16.46 -15.33 4.95
C HIS A 98 16.14 -16.23 3.74
N PRO A 99 16.35 -17.56 3.84
CA PRO A 99 16.06 -18.48 2.74
C PRO A 99 14.62 -18.39 2.21
N VAL A 100 14.48 -18.63 0.90
CA VAL A 100 13.19 -18.74 0.20
C VAL A 100 13.04 -20.15 -0.33
N THR A 101 11.88 -20.76 -0.08
CA THR A 101 11.46 -22.04 -0.64
C THR A 101 10.29 -21.79 -1.60
N VAL A 102 10.46 -22.07 -2.88
CA VAL A 102 9.35 -22.08 -3.85
C VAL A 102 8.67 -23.44 -3.76
N VAL A 103 7.39 -23.43 -3.47
CA VAL A 103 6.62 -24.63 -3.16
C VAL A 103 5.79 -25.00 -4.38
N ALA A 104 5.94 -26.25 -4.81
CA ALA A 104 5.02 -26.88 -5.74
C ALA A 104 3.93 -27.58 -4.93
N GLU A 105 2.76 -27.74 -5.55
CA GLU A 105 1.62 -28.44 -4.95
C GLU A 105 2.03 -29.79 -4.35
N THR A 106 1.58 -30.04 -3.13
CA THR A 106 1.75 -31.33 -2.45
C THR A 106 0.40 -31.81 -1.92
N PRO A 107 0.15 -33.14 -1.84
CA PRO A 107 -1.11 -33.62 -1.27
C PRO A 107 -1.33 -33.08 0.15
N ASP A 108 -2.55 -32.68 0.50
CA ASP A 108 -2.91 -32.09 1.81
C ASP A 108 -2.53 -32.94 3.04
N SER A 109 -2.21 -34.22 2.83
CA SER A 109 -1.72 -35.16 3.85
C SER A 109 -0.22 -35.05 4.14
N GLN A 110 0.53 -34.34 3.29
CA GLN A 110 1.97 -34.19 3.37
C GLN A 110 2.31 -32.75 3.76
N ALA A 111 3.21 -32.58 4.73
CA ALA A 111 3.65 -31.27 5.14
C ALA A 111 4.98 -30.89 4.46
N THR A 112 4.99 -29.76 3.76
CA THR A 112 6.18 -29.22 3.08
C THR A 112 7.17 -28.66 4.12
N PRO A 113 8.43 -29.12 4.14
CA PRO A 113 9.42 -28.59 5.08
C PRO A 113 9.83 -27.15 4.71
N ILE A 114 9.87 -26.27 5.71
CA ILE A 114 10.32 -24.88 5.58
C ILE A 114 11.32 -24.55 6.68
N SER A 115 12.25 -23.64 6.37
CA SER A 115 13.28 -23.21 7.32
C SER A 115 12.75 -22.20 8.33
N LEU A 116 13.38 -22.17 9.52
CA LEU A 116 13.18 -21.16 10.54
C LEU A 116 14.54 -20.51 10.85
N PRO A 117 14.78 -19.24 10.47
CA PRO A 117 13.90 -18.37 9.69
C PRO A 117 13.82 -18.78 8.20
N GLY A 118 12.71 -18.46 7.53
CA GLY A 118 12.51 -18.77 6.13
C GLY A 118 11.16 -18.29 5.58
N THR A 119 11.05 -18.19 4.25
CA THR A 119 9.79 -17.91 3.57
C THR A 119 9.45 -18.97 2.54
N ALA A 120 8.25 -19.52 2.61
CA ALA A 120 7.64 -20.28 1.53
C ALA A 120 6.87 -19.36 0.58
N ALA A 121 6.99 -19.62 -0.72
CA ALA A 121 6.19 -19.02 -1.78
C ALA A 121 5.30 -20.10 -2.39
N SER A 122 3.98 -19.98 -2.26
CA SER A 122 3.03 -21.00 -2.70
C SER A 122 1.84 -20.39 -3.44
N LYS A 123 1.00 -21.26 -3.99
CA LYS A 123 -0.33 -20.96 -4.53
C LYS A 123 -1.32 -21.93 -3.89
N LEU A 124 -2.56 -21.49 -3.74
CA LEU A 124 -3.68 -22.41 -3.52
C LEU A 124 -4.21 -22.80 -4.90
N ASP A 125 -3.92 -24.03 -5.33
CA ASP A 125 -4.07 -24.47 -6.72
C ASP A 125 -5.50 -24.95 -7.04
N ARG A 126 -6.35 -25.13 -6.02
CA ARG A 126 -7.76 -25.48 -6.19
C ARG A 126 -8.69 -24.79 -5.18
N ALA A 127 -10.00 -24.86 -5.44
CA ALA A 127 -10.99 -24.45 -4.44
C ALA A 127 -10.89 -25.39 -3.21
N ALA A 128 -11.06 -24.81 -2.02
CA ALA A 128 -10.88 -25.50 -0.74
C ALA A 128 -9.53 -26.23 -0.61
N ASP A 129 -8.48 -25.67 -1.20
CA ASP A 129 -7.13 -26.16 -1.05
C ASP A 129 -6.56 -25.88 0.34
N ARG A 130 -5.62 -26.72 0.76
CA ARG A 130 -5.00 -26.68 2.07
C ARG A 130 -3.53 -27.06 1.98
N ASP A 131 -2.69 -26.04 2.11
CA ASP A 131 -1.26 -26.22 2.25
C ASP A 131 -0.87 -26.45 3.71
N VAL A 132 -0.03 -27.46 3.96
CA VAL A 132 0.53 -27.74 5.29
C VAL A 132 2.05 -27.59 5.22
N PHE A 133 2.60 -26.74 6.05
CA PHE A 133 4.05 -26.54 6.19
C PHE A 133 4.55 -27.11 7.50
N ALA A 134 5.80 -27.58 7.52
CA ALA A 134 6.46 -28.07 8.72
C ALA A 134 7.78 -27.33 8.99
N PHE A 135 8.00 -26.95 10.24
CA PHE A 135 9.28 -26.42 10.71
C PHE A 135 9.67 -27.08 12.04
N THR A 136 10.96 -27.05 12.37
CA THR A 136 11.46 -27.50 13.68
C THR A 136 11.75 -26.29 14.54
N GLY A 137 11.37 -26.34 15.82
CA GLY A 137 11.66 -25.27 16.78
C GLY A 137 11.94 -25.82 18.18
N GLU A 138 12.44 -24.94 19.03
CA GLU A 138 12.90 -25.23 20.39
C GLU A 138 11.95 -24.64 21.44
N SER A 139 11.84 -25.28 22.60
CA SER A 139 11.05 -24.80 23.73
C SER A 139 11.50 -23.41 24.16
N GLY A 140 10.54 -22.51 24.35
CA GLY A 140 10.78 -21.13 24.72
C GLY A 140 11.17 -20.20 23.56
N GLN A 141 11.41 -20.73 22.36
CA GLN A 141 11.72 -19.91 21.18
C GLN A 141 10.49 -19.09 20.76
N LEU A 142 10.67 -17.80 20.49
CA LEU A 142 9.63 -16.91 20.00
C LEU A 142 9.61 -16.91 18.47
N VAL A 143 8.52 -17.40 17.88
CA VAL A 143 8.36 -17.49 16.43
C VAL A 143 7.30 -16.51 15.96
N HIS A 144 7.68 -15.73 14.95
CA HIS A 144 6.80 -14.83 14.23
C HIS A 144 6.38 -15.46 12.91
N ILE A 145 5.07 -15.56 12.69
CA ILE A 145 4.48 -16.15 11.49
C ILE A 145 3.68 -15.07 10.79
N ALA A 146 3.94 -14.84 9.51
CA ALA A 146 3.18 -13.89 8.70
C ALA A 146 2.83 -14.50 7.34
N CYS A 147 1.56 -14.39 6.96
CA CYS A 147 1.09 -14.80 5.64
C CYS A 147 0.64 -13.59 4.83
N ARG A 148 1.27 -13.37 3.68
CA ARG A 148 0.97 -12.24 2.78
C ARG A 148 0.40 -12.72 1.47
N SER A 149 -0.62 -12.05 0.97
CA SER A 149 -1.18 -12.26 -0.37
C SER A 149 -1.62 -10.93 -0.96
N ARG A 150 -2.57 -10.22 -0.34
CA ARG A 150 -3.10 -8.94 -0.84
C ARG A 150 -2.03 -7.87 -1.04
N SER A 151 -1.03 -7.78 -0.16
CA SER A 151 0.10 -6.86 -0.31
C SER A 151 1.07 -7.24 -1.44
N LEU A 152 0.97 -8.47 -1.93
CA LEU A 152 1.68 -9.04 -3.10
C LEU A 152 0.79 -9.05 -4.35
N ASP A 153 -0.28 -8.26 -4.34
CA ASP A 153 -1.29 -8.22 -5.39
C ASP A 153 -2.00 -9.57 -5.62
N GLY A 154 -1.95 -10.46 -4.62
CA GLY A 154 -2.65 -11.75 -4.59
C GLY A 154 -4.08 -11.64 -4.06
N THR A 155 -4.84 -12.72 -4.24
CA THR A 155 -6.28 -12.78 -3.97
C THR A 155 -6.65 -13.64 -2.76
N VAL A 156 -5.68 -14.38 -2.21
CA VAL A 156 -5.91 -15.21 -1.03
C VAL A 156 -6.23 -14.31 0.16
N ALA A 157 -7.27 -14.69 0.90
CA ALA A 157 -7.59 -14.16 2.21
C ALA A 157 -7.18 -15.21 3.27
N PRO A 158 -5.87 -15.34 3.57
CA PRO A 158 -5.34 -16.49 4.29
C PRO A 158 -5.86 -16.59 5.72
N ILE A 159 -6.12 -17.83 6.14
CA ILE A 159 -6.31 -18.24 7.53
C ILE A 159 -5.16 -19.19 7.90
N LEU A 160 -4.59 -18.99 9.09
CA LEU A 160 -3.51 -19.81 9.63
C LEU A 160 -3.99 -20.60 10.84
N SER A 161 -3.58 -21.86 10.92
CA SER A 161 -3.59 -22.65 12.16
C SER A 161 -2.22 -23.26 12.41
N VAL A 162 -1.71 -23.15 13.63
CA VAL A 162 -0.39 -23.63 14.05
C VAL A 162 -0.60 -24.78 15.03
N HIS A 163 -0.02 -25.94 14.73
CA HIS A 163 -0.09 -27.12 15.58
C HIS A 163 1.29 -27.50 16.11
N GLY A 164 1.32 -27.94 17.37
CA GLY A 164 2.53 -28.39 18.05
C GLY A 164 2.91 -29.85 17.76
N PRO A 165 4.01 -30.33 18.36
CA PRO A 165 4.53 -31.67 18.11
C PRO A 165 3.60 -32.83 18.49
N THR A 166 2.62 -32.59 19.37
CA THR A 166 1.62 -33.60 19.77
C THR A 166 0.30 -33.44 19.03
N GLY A 167 0.24 -32.60 17.98
CA GLY A 167 -0.96 -32.33 17.18
C GLY A 167 -1.95 -31.36 17.81
N GLN A 168 -1.63 -30.77 18.96
CA GLN A 168 -2.44 -29.74 19.61
C GLN A 168 -2.39 -28.43 18.83
N GLU A 169 -3.52 -27.76 18.67
CA GLU A 169 -3.56 -26.40 18.11
C GLU A 169 -2.99 -25.41 19.14
N LEU A 170 -2.02 -24.60 18.73
CA LEU A 170 -1.33 -23.61 19.55
C LEU A 170 -1.78 -22.18 19.24
N ALA A 171 -2.15 -21.92 17.99
CA ALA A 171 -2.60 -20.61 17.54
C ALA A 171 -3.45 -20.74 16.28
N HIS A 172 -4.40 -19.82 16.14
CA HIS A 172 -5.21 -19.64 14.95
C HIS A 172 -5.31 -18.16 14.62
N SER A 173 -5.26 -17.80 13.34
CA SER A 173 -5.40 -16.39 12.92
C SER A 173 -6.80 -15.85 13.17
N PHE A 174 -6.91 -14.56 13.48
CA PHE A 174 -8.21 -13.94 13.64
C PHE A 174 -8.92 -13.72 12.29
N VAL A 175 -10.22 -13.97 12.25
CA VAL A 175 -11.04 -13.90 11.02
C VAL A 175 -11.04 -12.52 10.34
N HIS A 176 -10.75 -11.46 11.07
CA HIS A 176 -10.73 -10.09 10.56
C HIS A 176 -9.36 -9.67 10.00
N GLN A 177 -8.30 -10.47 10.20
CA GLN A 177 -6.98 -10.17 9.64
C GLN A 177 -6.96 -10.54 8.15
N VAL A 178 -6.74 -9.54 7.29
CA VAL A 178 -6.64 -9.76 5.84
C VAL A 178 -5.35 -10.51 5.49
N GLU A 179 -4.26 -10.18 6.18
CA GLU A 179 -2.96 -10.85 6.09
C GLU A 179 -2.50 -11.18 7.52
N PRO A 180 -2.69 -12.43 7.98
CA PRO A 180 -2.56 -12.79 9.37
C PRO A 180 -1.11 -12.78 9.83
N LYS A 181 -0.95 -12.34 11.08
CA LYS A 181 0.33 -12.29 11.79
C LYS A 181 0.13 -12.93 13.15
N LEU A 182 0.94 -13.93 13.46
CA LEU A 182 0.97 -14.62 14.74
C LEU A 182 2.35 -14.47 15.37
N ALA A 183 2.38 -14.40 16.69
CA ALA A 183 3.60 -14.54 17.47
C ALA A 183 3.33 -15.56 18.56
N LEU A 184 4.12 -16.63 18.61
CA LEU A 184 3.97 -17.67 19.62
C LEU A 184 5.31 -18.03 20.25
N LYS A 185 5.30 -18.22 21.57
CA LYS A 185 6.41 -18.85 22.29
C LYS A 185 6.18 -20.36 22.25
N LEU A 186 7.11 -21.09 21.64
CA LEU A 186 6.98 -22.52 21.44
C LEU A 186 7.01 -23.26 22.79
N PRO A 187 6.08 -24.19 23.07
CA PRO A 187 6.01 -24.86 24.38
C PRO A 187 7.05 -25.98 24.55
N ALA A 188 7.49 -26.60 23.45
CA ALA A 188 8.36 -27.78 23.48
C ALA A 188 9.32 -27.82 22.29
N ASP A 189 10.34 -28.66 22.37
CA ASP A 189 11.15 -28.98 21.20
C ASP A 189 10.32 -29.86 20.25
N GLY A 190 10.50 -29.67 18.94
CA GLY A 190 10.00 -30.63 17.96
C GLY A 190 9.49 -30.01 16.67
N ARG A 191 8.69 -30.82 15.96
CA ARG A 191 8.11 -30.47 14.66
C ARG A 191 6.77 -29.78 14.85
N TYR A 192 6.64 -28.61 14.26
CA TYR A 192 5.43 -27.80 14.25
C TYR A 192 4.83 -27.77 12.85
N LEU A 193 3.51 -27.67 12.77
CA LEU A 193 2.78 -27.57 11.50
C LEU A 193 2.08 -26.22 11.38
N VAL A 194 2.16 -25.59 10.21
CA VAL A 194 1.38 -24.39 9.87
C VAL A 194 0.51 -24.73 8.69
N THR A 195 -0.80 -24.64 8.87
CA THR A 195 -1.76 -24.84 7.78
C THR A 195 -2.21 -23.49 7.25
N VAL A 196 -2.30 -23.38 5.92
CA VAL A 196 -2.81 -22.21 5.22
C VAL A 196 -4.01 -22.62 4.37
N VAL A 197 -5.11 -21.89 4.53
CA VAL A 197 -6.31 -22.03 3.69
C VAL A 197 -6.81 -20.65 3.26
N ASP A 198 -7.56 -20.59 2.16
CA ASP A 198 -8.31 -19.39 1.80
C ASP A 198 -9.62 -19.29 2.61
N ARG A 199 -9.91 -18.12 3.19
CA ARG A 199 -11.13 -17.87 3.98
C ARG A 199 -12.41 -18.09 3.18
N GLY A 200 -12.41 -17.76 1.90
CA GLY A 200 -13.56 -17.94 1.02
C GLY A 200 -13.57 -19.27 0.28
N PHE A 201 -12.53 -20.10 0.47
CA PHE A 201 -12.25 -21.30 -0.31
C PHE A 201 -12.27 -21.03 -1.84
N GLN A 202 -11.89 -19.82 -2.24
CA GLN A 202 -11.87 -19.37 -3.63
C GLN A 202 -10.51 -19.70 -4.28
N GLN A 203 -10.50 -19.76 -5.62
CA GLN A 203 -9.29 -19.93 -6.40
C GLN A 203 -9.37 -19.12 -7.71
N ASP A 204 -8.28 -18.42 -8.03
CA ASP A 204 -8.05 -17.75 -9.29
C ASP A 204 -6.54 -17.74 -9.64
N ALA A 205 -6.19 -17.12 -10.78
CA ALA A 205 -4.80 -17.07 -11.26
C ALA A 205 -3.83 -16.40 -10.27
N SER A 206 -4.34 -15.51 -9.41
CA SER A 206 -3.61 -14.72 -8.42
C SER A 206 -3.77 -15.25 -6.99
N SER A 207 -4.24 -16.50 -6.81
CA SER A 207 -4.29 -17.18 -5.50
C SER A 207 -2.90 -17.61 -4.99
N LEU A 208 -1.95 -16.67 -5.03
CA LEU A 208 -0.60 -16.79 -4.52
C LEU A 208 -0.47 -16.19 -3.13
N TYR A 209 0.49 -16.69 -2.36
CA TYR A 209 0.84 -16.12 -1.07
C TYR A 209 2.28 -16.43 -0.69
N THR A 210 2.75 -15.78 0.38
CA THR A 210 4.00 -16.14 1.06
C THR A 210 3.72 -16.43 2.52
N LEU A 211 4.32 -17.50 3.06
CA LEU A 211 4.34 -17.81 4.49
C LEU A 211 5.75 -17.56 5.00
N THR A 212 5.91 -16.62 5.93
CA THR A 212 7.21 -16.23 6.49
C THR A 212 7.28 -16.64 7.95
N LEU A 213 8.34 -17.35 8.32
CA LEU A 213 8.72 -17.66 9.70
C LEU A 213 9.99 -16.90 10.07
N GLU A 214 9.94 -16.15 11.15
CA GLU A 214 11.07 -15.38 11.67
C GLU A 214 11.24 -15.61 13.17
N THR A 215 12.46 -15.43 13.66
CA THR A 215 12.80 -15.44 15.09
C THR A 215 13.61 -14.19 15.43
N GLY A 216 13.78 -13.94 16.73
CA GLY A 216 14.59 -12.84 17.24
C GLY A 216 13.86 -11.50 17.23
N PRO A 217 14.61 -10.39 17.39
CA PRO A 217 14.04 -9.08 17.63
C PRO A 217 13.08 -8.63 16.52
N ARG A 218 11.91 -8.11 16.92
CA ARG A 218 10.89 -7.61 15.99
C ARG A 218 10.28 -6.30 16.45
N LEU A 219 10.37 -5.27 15.60
CA LEU A 219 9.63 -4.02 15.78
C LEU A 219 8.15 -4.24 15.45
N GLN A 220 7.26 -3.83 16.36
CA GLN A 220 5.81 -3.92 16.17
C GLN A 220 5.16 -2.54 16.06
N ALA A 221 5.50 -1.62 16.96
CA ALA A 221 4.79 -0.35 17.08
C ALA A 221 5.72 0.80 17.54
N THR A 222 5.18 2.02 17.47
CA THR A 222 5.75 3.20 18.11
C THR A 222 4.70 3.87 18.97
N SER A 223 5.15 4.52 20.05
CA SER A 223 4.34 5.45 20.82
C SER A 223 5.09 6.78 20.94
N PRO A 224 4.49 7.92 20.51
CA PRO A 224 3.23 8.02 19.75
C PRO A 224 3.31 7.38 18.34
N THR A 225 2.16 7.20 17.68
CA THR A 225 2.07 6.71 16.29
C THR A 225 2.19 7.83 15.25
N ALA A 226 2.29 9.07 15.70
CA ALA A 226 2.54 10.25 14.88
C ALA A 226 3.59 11.15 15.53
N ILE A 227 4.20 12.02 14.74
CA ILE A 227 5.20 12.99 15.19
C ILE A 227 4.94 14.36 14.58
N CYS A 228 5.27 15.43 15.29
CA CYS A 228 5.26 16.79 14.75
C CYS A 228 6.72 17.30 14.69
N GLY A 229 7.36 17.20 13.52
CA GLY A 229 8.78 17.53 13.34
C GLY A 229 9.73 16.41 13.79
N GLY A 230 10.88 16.79 14.36
CA GLY A 230 11.76 15.84 15.06
C GLY A 230 11.16 15.40 16.40
N GLY A 231 11.61 14.27 16.95
CA GLY A 231 11.06 13.81 18.23
C GLY A 231 11.72 12.57 18.79
N LYS A 232 11.37 12.27 20.04
CA LYS A 232 11.63 10.97 20.67
C LYS A 232 10.41 10.09 20.44
N LEU A 233 10.65 8.88 19.94
CA LEU A 233 9.64 7.83 19.86
C LEU A 233 10.01 6.74 20.86
N LEU A 234 9.02 6.12 21.48
CA LEU A 234 9.20 4.83 22.11
C LEU A 234 8.91 3.76 21.05
N VAL A 235 9.90 2.93 20.71
CA VAL A 235 9.64 1.74 19.89
C VAL A 235 9.28 0.57 20.78
N ILE A 236 8.32 -0.22 20.35
CA ILE A 236 7.76 -1.35 21.11
C ILE A 236 7.79 -2.60 20.22
N GLY A 237 8.23 -3.72 20.76
CA GLY A 237 8.42 -4.94 20.00
C GLY A 237 8.85 -6.16 20.82
N HIS A 238 9.04 -7.27 20.14
CA HIS A 238 9.50 -8.51 20.75
C HIS A 238 11.02 -8.53 20.79
N GLU A 239 11.59 -8.90 21.94
CA GLU A 239 13.03 -9.11 22.11
C GLU A 239 13.91 -7.96 21.59
N LEU A 240 13.41 -6.71 21.62
CA LEU A 240 14.18 -5.55 21.14
C LEU A 240 15.49 -5.43 21.95
N PRO A 241 16.66 -5.29 21.28
CA PRO A 241 17.93 -5.12 21.98
C PRO A 241 17.90 -3.89 22.86
N PHE A 242 18.40 -4.02 24.09
CA PHE A 242 18.43 -2.94 25.09
C PHE A 242 17.07 -2.40 25.53
N GLY A 243 15.96 -3.03 25.12
CA GLY A 243 14.65 -2.63 25.57
C GLY A 243 14.34 -3.11 26.98
N THR A 244 13.43 -2.40 27.62
CA THR A 244 12.88 -2.71 28.94
C THR A 244 11.42 -3.09 28.80
N ALA A 245 10.86 -3.80 29.78
CA ALA A 245 9.46 -4.20 29.72
C ALA A 245 8.53 -2.97 29.71
N HIS A 246 7.71 -2.86 28.68
CA HIS A 246 6.67 -1.85 28.56
C HIS A 246 5.54 -2.18 29.54
N SER A 247 5.19 -1.23 30.40
CA SER A 247 4.24 -1.47 31.50
C SER A 247 2.87 -1.96 31.03
N GLN A 248 2.35 -1.43 29.92
CA GLN A 248 1.02 -1.77 29.43
C GLN A 248 0.97 -3.07 28.62
N THR A 249 2.06 -3.42 27.91
CA THR A 249 2.04 -4.51 26.92
C THR A 249 2.90 -5.70 27.30
N GLY A 250 3.81 -5.55 28.27
CA GLY A 250 4.85 -6.52 28.59
C GLY A 250 5.93 -6.68 27.51
N LEU A 251 5.80 -5.99 26.37
CA LEU A 251 6.74 -6.06 25.26
C LEU A 251 8.03 -5.31 25.59
N SER A 252 9.10 -5.61 24.85
CA SER A 252 10.34 -4.85 24.96
C SER A 252 10.15 -3.46 24.33
N ALA A 253 10.53 -2.41 25.05
CA ALA A 253 10.44 -1.03 24.60
C ALA A 253 11.73 -0.24 24.85
N MET A 254 12.10 0.61 23.89
CA MET A 254 13.25 1.50 24.01
C MET A 254 12.99 2.87 23.38
N PRO A 255 13.51 3.96 23.97
CA PRO A 255 13.40 5.28 23.35
C PRO A 255 14.37 5.39 22.16
N VAL A 256 13.92 6.06 21.11
CA VAL A 256 14.72 6.35 19.93
C VAL A 256 14.58 7.81 19.50
N ALA A 257 15.68 8.40 19.05
CA ALA A 257 15.69 9.74 18.45
C ALA A 257 15.55 9.62 16.93
N LEU A 258 14.69 10.45 16.35
CA LEU A 258 14.30 10.31 14.94
C LEU A 258 15.39 10.69 13.92
N ASP A 259 16.44 11.38 14.35
CA ASP A 259 17.53 11.87 13.50
C ASP A 259 18.32 10.76 12.79
N ARG A 260 18.16 9.48 13.20
CA ARG A 260 18.97 8.35 12.72
C ARG A 260 18.24 7.32 11.84
N PHE A 261 16.99 7.55 11.44
CA PHE A 261 16.22 6.52 10.74
C PHE A 261 16.16 6.70 9.22
N LEU A 262 16.36 5.58 8.54
CA LEU A 262 16.15 5.45 7.11
C LEU A 262 14.65 5.48 6.81
N SER A 263 14.09 6.67 6.58
CA SER A 263 12.69 6.84 6.17
C SER A 263 12.49 6.31 4.75
N HIS A 264 11.60 5.34 4.58
CA HIS A 264 11.04 5.00 3.28
C HIS A 264 9.54 5.26 3.32
N ARG A 265 9.02 5.91 2.28
CA ARG A 265 7.58 6.14 2.13
C ARG A 265 6.93 4.84 1.69
N SER A 266 6.42 4.06 2.63
CA SER A 266 5.56 2.91 2.33
C SER A 266 4.34 2.89 3.25
N TRP A 267 3.21 3.28 2.68
CA TRP A 267 1.94 3.35 3.39
C TRP A 267 1.43 1.96 3.78
N PRO A 268 0.81 1.80 4.97
CA PRO A 268 0.17 0.55 5.38
C PRO A 268 -0.92 0.11 4.41
N ASP A 269 -1.70 1.08 3.93
CA ASP A 269 -2.69 0.91 2.88
C ASP A 269 -2.24 1.68 1.64
N ARG A 270 -1.89 0.94 0.57
CA ARG A 270 -1.48 1.53 -0.72
C ARG A 270 -2.68 1.94 -1.57
N ARG A 271 -3.93 1.80 -1.13
CA ARG A 271 -5.08 2.39 -1.84
C ARG A 271 -4.99 3.92 -1.80
N PRO A 272 -5.51 4.64 -2.81
CA PRO A 272 -5.47 6.10 -2.83
C PRO A 272 -6.08 6.82 -1.62
N VAL A 273 -7.05 6.22 -0.91
CA VAL A 273 -7.59 6.78 0.34
C VAL A 273 -6.61 6.67 1.52
N GLY A 274 -5.74 5.66 1.53
CA GLY A 274 -4.77 5.40 2.59
C GLY A 274 -3.53 6.31 2.56
N VAL A 275 -3.32 7.05 1.47
CA VAL A 275 -2.10 7.85 1.22
C VAL A 275 -2.35 9.36 1.24
N LEU A 276 -3.45 9.79 1.90
CA LEU A 276 -3.84 11.20 2.00
C LEU A 276 -3.04 12.00 3.04
N ASP A 277 -2.23 11.30 3.83
CA ASP A 277 -1.31 11.90 4.78
C ASP A 277 0.10 11.34 4.58
N SER A 278 1.09 12.08 5.07
CA SER A 278 2.49 11.76 4.93
C SER A 278 3.02 11.00 6.14
N GLY A 279 4.00 10.12 5.92
CA GLY A 279 4.62 9.35 6.98
C GLY A 279 5.74 8.48 6.43
N PHE A 280 6.27 7.61 7.27
CA PHE A 280 7.32 6.66 6.91
C PHE A 280 7.19 5.36 7.70
N ARG A 281 7.75 4.27 7.14
CA ARG A 281 7.98 3.05 7.91
C ARG A 281 9.28 3.17 8.69
N LEU A 282 9.16 3.23 10.01
CA LEU A 282 10.29 3.05 10.91
C LEU A 282 10.77 1.60 10.87
N ARG A 283 12.09 1.45 10.83
CA ARG A 283 12.79 0.18 10.88
C ARG A 283 13.97 0.30 11.82
N LEU A 284 14.30 -0.79 12.48
CA LEU A 284 15.48 -0.89 13.33
C LEU A 284 16.48 -1.86 12.69
N SER A 285 17.76 -1.53 12.77
CA SER A 285 18.82 -2.44 12.34
C SER A 285 18.74 -3.74 13.13
N ASN A 286 18.97 -4.87 12.44
CA ASN A 286 18.94 -6.22 13.03
C ASN A 286 17.61 -6.61 13.70
N CYS A 287 16.51 -5.92 13.37
CA CYS A 287 15.17 -6.30 13.82
C CYS A 287 14.30 -6.59 12.59
N SER A 288 13.49 -7.65 12.67
CA SER A 288 12.39 -7.85 11.73
C SER A 288 11.25 -6.86 12.01
N GLY A 289 10.28 -6.78 11.11
CA GLY A 289 9.11 -5.92 11.29
C GLY A 289 9.36 -4.42 11.05
N THR A 290 8.28 -3.65 11.09
CA THR A 290 8.28 -2.20 10.80
C THR A 290 7.09 -1.55 11.50
N ALA A 291 7.23 -0.31 11.96
CA ALA A 291 6.13 0.49 12.47
C ALA A 291 5.84 1.66 11.52
N TRP A 292 4.57 2.00 11.28
CA TRP A 292 4.22 3.20 10.51
C TRP A 292 4.09 4.39 11.44
N VAL A 293 4.72 5.52 11.05
CA VAL A 293 4.65 6.77 11.79
C VAL A 293 4.17 7.87 10.85
N THR A 294 3.09 8.56 11.23
CA THR A 294 2.54 9.68 10.46
C THR A 294 3.26 10.98 10.82
N HIS A 295 3.54 11.82 9.83
CA HIS A 295 3.93 13.20 10.08
C HIS A 295 2.67 14.04 10.32
N SER A 296 2.62 14.67 11.48
CA SER A 296 1.56 15.58 11.89
C SER A 296 1.94 17.01 11.55
N HIS A 297 0.94 17.79 11.12
CA HIS A 297 1.03 19.25 11.07
C HIS A 297 0.49 19.90 12.34
N GLU A 298 -0.19 19.10 13.15
CA GLU A 298 -0.82 19.47 14.40
C GLU A 298 0.05 18.95 15.58
N PRO A 299 0.07 19.66 16.73
CA PRO A 299 0.58 19.13 17.98
C PRO A 299 0.11 17.70 18.23
N VAL A 300 1.03 16.79 18.54
CA VAL A 300 0.73 15.39 18.82
C VAL A 300 0.52 15.21 20.32
N VAL A 301 -0.61 14.60 20.66
CA VAL A 301 -0.98 14.22 22.03
C VAL A 301 -1.25 12.72 22.04
N THR A 302 -0.79 12.01 23.07
CA THR A 302 -1.21 10.63 23.31
C THR A 302 -2.45 10.65 24.20
N GLU A 303 -3.39 9.74 23.97
CA GLU A 303 -4.52 9.59 24.88
C GLU A 303 -4.05 9.30 26.31
N THR A 304 -4.84 9.71 27.29
CA THR A 304 -4.60 9.37 28.70
C THR A 304 -5.33 8.07 29.04
N SER A 305 -4.62 6.94 28.96
CA SER A 305 -5.13 5.56 28.96
C SER A 305 -5.90 5.07 30.21
N GLU A 306 -6.29 5.94 31.14
CA GLU A 306 -7.10 5.55 32.31
C GLU A 306 -8.20 6.56 32.68
N GLN A 307 -8.47 7.59 31.87
CA GLN A 307 -9.39 8.67 32.28
C GLN A 307 -10.40 9.11 31.24
N ASN A 308 -10.44 8.59 30.02
CA ASN A 308 -11.32 9.12 28.96
C ASN A 308 -12.50 8.20 28.56
N ASP A 309 -12.79 7.12 29.30
CA ASP A 309 -13.85 6.15 28.96
C ASP A 309 -15.29 6.72 28.99
N THR A 310 -15.49 7.89 29.58
CA THR A 310 -16.82 8.49 29.75
C THR A 310 -16.87 9.94 29.34
N ALA A 311 -18.06 10.41 28.97
CA ALA A 311 -18.28 11.84 28.69
C ALA A 311 -17.90 12.76 29.87
N ALA A 312 -18.04 12.28 31.11
CA ALA A 312 -17.71 13.07 32.30
C ALA A 312 -16.21 13.27 32.48
N THR A 313 -15.42 12.28 32.06
CA THR A 313 -13.97 12.24 32.23
C THR A 313 -13.23 12.54 30.91
N ALA A 314 -13.96 12.95 29.87
CA ALA A 314 -13.43 13.25 28.55
C ALA A 314 -12.14 14.11 28.60
N GLN A 315 -11.09 13.65 27.93
CA GLN A 315 -9.80 14.33 27.87
C GLN A 315 -9.96 15.68 27.16
N LEU A 316 -9.70 16.78 27.88
CA LEU A 316 -9.76 18.13 27.31
C LEU A 316 -8.58 18.33 26.35
N LEU A 317 -8.88 18.82 25.15
CA LEU A 317 -7.92 19.07 24.08
C LEU A 317 -8.00 20.52 23.59
N GLU A 318 -6.89 20.99 23.03
CA GLU A 318 -6.77 22.31 22.41
C GLU A 318 -6.51 22.13 20.90
N PRO A 319 -7.51 22.29 20.02
CA PRO A 319 -7.30 22.30 18.58
C PRO A 319 -6.39 23.47 18.12
N PRO A 320 -5.54 23.27 17.11
CA PRO A 320 -5.36 22.05 16.31
C PRO A 320 -4.58 20.97 17.08
N VAL A 321 -5.02 19.71 16.97
CA VAL A 321 -4.40 18.57 17.66
C VAL A 321 -4.52 17.28 16.85
N ARG A 322 -3.50 16.43 16.95
CA ARG A 322 -3.55 15.02 16.55
C ARG A 322 -3.37 14.13 17.77
N ILE A 323 -4.38 13.32 18.04
CA ILE A 323 -4.39 12.33 19.10
C ILE A 323 -3.87 11.00 18.55
N CYS A 324 -2.98 10.35 19.30
CA CYS A 324 -2.62 8.94 19.12
C CYS A 324 -3.30 8.15 20.24
N GLY A 325 -4.31 7.34 19.90
CA GLY A 325 -5.07 6.54 20.85
C GLY A 325 -5.05 5.04 20.55
N ALA A 326 -5.62 4.24 21.44
CA ALA A 326 -5.67 2.79 21.39
C ALA A 326 -6.93 2.24 22.08
N PHE A 327 -7.53 1.20 21.50
CA PHE A 327 -8.61 0.46 22.14
C PHE A 327 -8.04 -0.73 22.93
N GLU A 328 -7.59 -0.47 24.15
CA GLU A 328 -6.80 -1.42 24.95
C GLU A 328 -7.67 -2.55 25.53
N ARG A 329 -8.96 -2.27 25.79
CA ARG A 329 -9.90 -3.19 26.43
C ARG A 329 -11.12 -3.50 25.56
N SER A 330 -11.86 -4.54 25.93
CA SER A 330 -13.12 -4.86 25.25
C SER A 330 -14.12 -3.72 25.38
N ALA A 331 -14.70 -3.31 24.26
CA ALA A 331 -15.67 -2.22 24.14
C ALA A 331 -15.15 -0.87 24.68
N ASP A 332 -13.83 -0.66 24.61
CA ASP A 332 -13.18 0.60 24.94
C ASP A 332 -13.67 1.74 24.04
N VAL A 333 -13.86 2.91 24.63
CA VAL A 333 -14.34 4.11 23.94
C VAL A 333 -13.64 5.33 24.51
N ASP A 334 -13.17 6.21 23.64
CA ASP A 334 -12.40 7.37 24.05
C ASP A 334 -13.21 8.64 23.89
N TRP A 335 -13.40 9.36 24.99
CA TRP A 335 -14.06 10.66 24.99
C TRP A 335 -13.04 11.79 25.03
N TYR A 336 -13.19 12.70 24.09
CA TYR A 336 -12.42 13.94 24.03
C TYR A 336 -13.35 15.14 24.19
N ALA A 337 -12.85 16.24 24.74
CA ALA A 337 -13.58 17.49 24.87
C ALA A 337 -12.83 18.63 24.18
N VAL A 338 -13.56 19.52 23.51
CA VAL A 338 -13.04 20.73 22.88
C VAL A 338 -13.96 21.91 23.18
N ASP A 339 -13.39 23.06 23.46
CA ASP A 339 -14.12 24.31 23.63
C ASP A 339 -14.07 25.08 22.30
N VAL A 340 -15.23 25.41 21.73
CA VAL A 340 -15.36 25.91 20.35
C VAL A 340 -16.38 27.03 20.28
N GLN A 341 -16.15 28.03 19.42
CA GLN A 341 -17.10 29.13 19.23
C GLN A 341 -18.18 28.80 18.19
N LYS A 342 -19.38 29.37 18.34
CA LYS A 342 -20.49 29.25 17.40
C LYS A 342 -20.03 29.66 16.00
N GLY A 343 -20.27 28.78 15.04
CA GLY A 343 -19.95 29.00 13.65
C GLY A 343 -18.50 28.67 13.26
N GLU A 344 -17.62 28.42 14.24
CA GLU A 344 -16.30 27.84 13.97
C GLU A 344 -16.46 26.46 13.35
N THR A 345 -15.56 26.12 12.42
CA THR A 345 -15.56 24.85 11.70
C THR A 345 -14.31 24.07 12.07
N LEU A 346 -14.47 22.81 12.46
CA LEU A 346 -13.40 21.86 12.72
C LEU A 346 -13.44 20.76 11.65
N GLU A 347 -12.30 20.44 11.05
CA GLU A 347 -12.07 19.20 10.33
C GLU A 347 -11.74 18.10 11.34
N ILE A 348 -12.55 17.04 11.37
CA ILE A 348 -12.39 15.88 12.24
C ILE A 348 -12.02 14.69 11.36
N VAL A 349 -10.84 14.10 11.60
CA VAL A 349 -10.29 13.02 10.77
C VAL A 349 -9.78 11.88 11.64
N GLY A 350 -10.46 10.74 11.60
CA GLY A 350 -9.99 9.50 12.22
C GLY A 350 -9.17 8.67 11.24
N TRP A 351 -8.17 7.97 11.74
CA TRP A 351 -7.32 7.06 10.98
C TRP A 351 -7.25 5.72 11.71
N GLY A 352 -7.82 4.70 11.08
CA GLY A 352 -7.87 3.34 11.59
C GLY A 352 -7.57 2.37 10.46
N GLU A 353 -8.55 2.18 9.58
CA GLU A 353 -8.40 1.35 8.38
C GLU A 353 -7.21 1.79 7.53
N ARG A 354 -7.03 3.12 7.39
CA ARG A 354 -5.90 3.70 6.63
C ARG A 354 -4.54 3.50 7.30
N LEU A 355 -4.50 3.20 8.60
CA LEU A 355 -3.28 2.77 9.31
C LEU A 355 -2.99 1.27 9.12
N GLY A 356 -3.82 0.56 8.35
CA GLY A 356 -3.73 -0.89 8.15
C GLY A 356 -4.37 -1.70 9.27
N GLN A 357 -5.14 -1.04 10.16
CA GLN A 357 -5.89 -1.71 11.21
C GLN A 357 -7.19 -2.27 10.64
N SER A 358 -7.58 -3.47 11.07
CA SER A 358 -8.87 -4.05 10.69
C SER A 358 -9.97 -3.53 11.61
N MET A 359 -10.17 -2.21 11.64
CA MET A 359 -11.12 -1.51 12.51
C MET A 359 -12.15 -0.72 11.72
N ARG A 360 -13.29 -0.45 12.36
CA ARG A 360 -14.29 0.47 11.85
C ARG A 360 -14.45 1.60 12.85
N LEU A 361 -13.65 2.63 12.64
CA LEU A 361 -13.59 3.79 13.51
C LEU A 361 -14.83 4.66 13.30
N GLU A 362 -15.49 5.07 14.40
CA GLU A 362 -16.52 6.09 14.40
C GLU A 362 -16.09 7.24 15.29
N ALA A 363 -16.37 8.48 14.86
CA ALA A 363 -16.28 9.67 15.67
C ALA A 363 -17.66 10.33 15.72
N ILE A 364 -18.18 10.60 16.92
CA ILE A 364 -19.50 11.19 17.14
C ILE A 364 -19.37 12.43 18.01
N VAL A 365 -19.88 13.56 17.53
CA VAL A 365 -19.90 14.83 18.25
C VAL A 365 -21.17 14.92 19.09
N HIS A 366 -21.03 15.24 20.37
CA HIS A 366 -22.09 15.44 21.35
C HIS A 366 -22.07 16.88 21.89
N ASP A 367 -23.24 17.40 22.24
CA ASP A 367 -23.35 18.65 22.99
C ASP A 367 -23.05 18.47 24.49
N ARG A 368 -23.09 19.58 25.24
CA ARG A 368 -22.83 19.58 26.69
C ARG A 368 -23.81 18.72 27.49
N THR A 369 -25.03 18.51 26.99
CA THR A 369 -26.07 17.67 27.62
C THR A 369 -25.89 16.18 27.34
N GLY A 370 -24.97 15.83 26.43
CA GLY A 370 -24.73 14.45 26.00
C GLY A 370 -25.54 14.03 24.78
N LYS A 371 -26.33 14.93 24.17
CA LYS A 371 -27.06 14.64 22.93
C LYS A 371 -26.09 14.54 21.76
N ALA A 372 -26.16 13.44 21.00
CA ALA A 372 -25.41 13.29 19.76
C ALA A 372 -25.90 14.32 18.72
N LEU A 373 -24.97 15.09 18.18
CA LEU A 373 -25.21 16.12 17.16
C LEU A 373 -24.84 15.64 15.76
N ALA A 374 -23.74 14.90 15.62
CA ALA A 374 -23.26 14.44 14.32
C ALA A 374 -22.37 13.20 14.45
N THR A 375 -22.60 12.20 13.59
CA THR A 375 -21.62 11.15 13.30
C THR A 375 -20.77 11.61 12.12
N ILE A 376 -19.45 11.62 12.27
CA ILE A 376 -18.54 12.08 11.22
C ILE A 376 -18.51 11.04 10.10
N ALA A 377 -18.94 11.45 8.91
CA ALA A 377 -18.99 10.57 7.74
C ALA A 377 -17.58 10.28 7.18
N PRO A 378 -17.39 9.14 6.49
CA PRO A 378 -16.17 8.88 5.73
C PRO A 378 -15.99 9.86 4.55
N PRO A 379 -14.75 10.02 4.03
CA PRO A 379 -14.48 10.90 2.91
C PRO A 379 -15.10 10.34 1.61
N ALA A 380 -15.52 11.22 0.73
CA ALA A 380 -16.07 10.87 -0.57
C ALA A 380 -15.09 11.19 -1.71
N ALA A 381 -15.03 10.32 -2.73
CA ALA A 381 -14.24 10.59 -3.92
C ALA A 381 -14.81 11.80 -4.68
N PRO A 382 -13.96 12.57 -5.39
CA PRO A 382 -14.45 13.52 -6.38
C PRO A 382 -15.33 12.82 -7.41
N LYS A 383 -16.44 13.46 -7.79
CA LYS A 383 -17.31 12.97 -8.87
C LYS A 383 -16.66 13.26 -10.22
N LYS A 384 -17.06 12.52 -11.25
CA LYS A 384 -16.68 12.76 -12.67
C LYS A 384 -15.17 12.63 -12.95
N ILE A 385 -14.51 11.66 -12.33
CA ILE A 385 -13.09 11.33 -12.57
C ILE A 385 -12.89 10.59 -13.91
N GLY A 386 -13.89 9.82 -14.37
CA GLY A 386 -13.85 9.10 -15.66
C GLY A 386 -13.25 7.69 -15.61
N PHE A 387 -12.75 7.26 -14.45
CA PHE A 387 -12.24 5.92 -14.18
C PHE A 387 -12.44 5.55 -12.69
N ASP A 388 -12.35 4.26 -12.38
CA ASP A 388 -12.47 3.77 -11.00
C ASP A 388 -11.31 4.27 -10.14
N PHE A 389 -11.61 4.79 -8.96
CA PHE A 389 -10.58 5.30 -8.05
C PHE A 389 -10.90 4.83 -6.63
N PRO A 390 -10.17 3.84 -6.08
CA PRO A 390 -10.49 3.26 -4.78
C PRO A 390 -10.28 4.29 -3.68
N TYR A 391 -11.38 4.92 -3.31
CA TYR A 391 -11.43 5.97 -2.31
C TYR A 391 -12.35 5.63 -1.12
N THR A 392 -12.83 4.40 -1.08
CA THR A 392 -13.73 3.90 -0.03
C THR A 392 -12.93 3.55 1.21
N THR A 393 -13.33 4.11 2.34
CA THR A 393 -12.88 3.75 3.70
C THR A 393 -14.04 3.92 4.67
N TYR A 394 -13.96 3.29 5.84
CA TYR A 394 -14.85 3.58 6.96
C TYR A 394 -14.31 4.64 7.91
N ASP A 395 -13.06 5.06 7.76
CA ASP A 395 -12.44 6.07 8.61
C ASP A 395 -13.19 7.42 8.50
N PRO A 396 -13.55 8.06 9.64
CA PRO A 396 -14.32 9.31 9.63
C PRO A 396 -13.44 10.47 9.12
N HIS A 397 -13.97 11.30 8.22
CA HIS A 397 -13.25 12.47 7.68
C HIS A 397 -14.25 13.50 7.16
N ALA A 398 -14.64 14.47 7.99
CA ALA A 398 -15.53 15.55 7.58
C ALA A 398 -15.29 16.86 8.34
N SER A 399 -15.79 17.96 7.79
CA SER A 399 -15.89 19.23 8.50
C SER A 399 -17.20 19.31 9.30
N TRP A 400 -17.12 19.78 10.53
CA TRP A 400 -18.25 20.01 11.43
C TRP A 400 -18.25 21.47 11.89
N LYS A 401 -19.42 22.11 11.85
CA LYS A 401 -19.61 23.52 12.23
C LYS A 401 -20.33 23.60 13.58
N ALA A 402 -19.73 24.29 14.54
CA ALA A 402 -20.29 24.41 15.89
C ALA A 402 -21.62 25.20 15.88
N PRO A 403 -22.72 24.64 16.42
CA PRO A 403 -24.03 25.31 16.40
C PRO A 403 -24.19 26.39 17.47
N ALA A 404 -23.35 26.36 18.52
CA ALA A 404 -23.38 27.26 19.66
C ALA A 404 -21.96 27.38 20.25
N ASP A 405 -21.76 28.38 21.13
CA ASP A 405 -20.54 28.51 21.91
C ASP A 405 -20.49 27.44 23.01
N GLY A 406 -19.30 26.93 23.28
CA GLY A 406 -19.01 26.18 24.49
C GLY A 406 -18.36 24.82 24.23
N ARG A 407 -18.48 23.96 25.24
CA ARG A 407 -17.84 22.64 25.25
C ARG A 407 -18.65 21.62 24.46
N PHE A 408 -17.98 20.98 23.51
CA PHE A 408 -18.47 19.81 22.79
C PHE A 408 -17.60 18.60 23.15
N ARG A 409 -18.19 17.42 23.07
CA ARG A 409 -17.50 16.16 23.30
C ARG A 409 -17.47 15.33 22.03
N ILE A 410 -16.39 14.60 21.80
CA ILE A 410 -16.23 13.71 20.67
C ILE A 410 -15.92 12.34 21.24
N VAL A 411 -16.82 11.37 21.04
CA VAL A 411 -16.54 9.98 21.35
C VAL A 411 -15.96 9.30 20.12
N VAL A 412 -14.87 8.58 20.32
CA VAL A 412 -14.24 7.72 19.31
C VAL A 412 -14.40 6.28 19.75
N ARG A 413 -14.80 5.41 18.83
CA ARG A 413 -14.97 3.98 19.09
C ARG A 413 -14.66 3.14 17.87
N ASP A 414 -14.28 1.90 18.09
CA ASP A 414 -14.26 0.86 17.08
C ASP A 414 -15.55 0.02 17.16
N ILE A 415 -16.28 -0.12 16.06
CA ILE A 415 -17.48 -0.97 16.02
C ILE A 415 -17.13 -2.44 16.31
N PHE A 416 -15.91 -2.88 16.00
CA PHE A 416 -15.44 -4.21 16.35
C PHE A 416 -14.82 -4.31 17.74
N GLY A 417 -14.78 -3.20 18.51
CA GLY A 417 -14.09 -3.09 19.80
C GLY A 417 -14.56 -4.08 20.87
N GLY A 418 -15.78 -4.62 20.76
CA GLY A 418 -16.27 -5.67 21.66
C GLY A 418 -15.51 -7.01 21.50
N SER A 419 -15.06 -7.33 20.28
CA SER A 419 -14.43 -8.61 19.96
C SER A 419 -12.95 -8.49 19.59
N ILE A 420 -12.48 -7.29 19.28
CA ILE A 420 -11.10 -7.01 18.90
C ILE A 420 -10.62 -5.79 19.68
N PHE A 421 -9.61 -6.00 20.51
CA PHE A 421 -9.02 -4.98 21.35
C PHE A 421 -7.60 -5.42 21.71
N GLY A 422 -6.84 -4.50 22.29
CA GLY A 422 -5.48 -4.76 22.72
C GLY A 422 -4.58 -3.56 22.45
N PRO A 423 -3.37 -3.58 23.00
CA PRO A 423 -2.49 -2.42 22.95
C PRO A 423 -1.96 -2.10 21.55
N ASP A 424 -2.13 -2.99 20.57
CA ASP A 424 -1.79 -2.77 19.17
C ASP A 424 -2.98 -2.24 18.35
N ARG A 425 -4.17 -2.10 18.96
CA ARG A 425 -5.40 -1.58 18.37
C ARG A 425 -5.42 -0.05 18.34
N VAL A 426 -4.40 0.53 17.71
CA VAL A 426 -4.15 1.97 17.70
C VAL A 426 -4.95 2.71 16.62
N TYR A 427 -5.35 3.94 16.90
CA TYR A 427 -5.93 4.87 15.94
C TYR A 427 -5.26 6.25 16.04
N GLN A 428 -5.54 7.12 15.08
CA GLN A 428 -5.26 8.55 15.21
C GLN A 428 -6.53 9.35 15.01
N LEU A 429 -6.70 10.44 15.74
CA LEU A 429 -7.77 11.42 15.53
C LEU A 429 -7.15 12.80 15.33
N VAL A 430 -7.53 13.52 14.28
CA VAL A 430 -7.15 14.90 14.06
C VAL A 430 -8.38 15.77 14.28
N ILE A 431 -8.22 16.81 15.09
CA ILE A 431 -9.21 17.86 15.30
C ILE A 431 -8.52 19.19 15.05
N SER A 432 -8.82 19.85 13.94
CA SER A 432 -8.17 21.12 13.57
C SER A 432 -9.07 22.00 12.72
N PRO A 433 -8.84 23.32 12.65
CA PRO A 433 -9.46 24.14 11.61
C PRO A 433 -9.17 23.58 10.21
N PRO A 434 -10.14 23.58 9.27
CA PRO A 434 -9.93 23.04 7.93
C PRO A 434 -8.70 23.62 7.24
N ARG A 435 -7.74 22.75 6.93
CA ARG A 435 -6.49 23.15 6.27
C ARG A 435 -6.56 22.88 4.78
N LYS A 436 -6.56 23.96 3.98
CA LYS A 436 -6.51 23.89 2.51
C LYS A 436 -5.26 23.13 2.07
N ARG A 437 -5.47 21.99 1.42
CA ARG A 437 -4.39 21.12 0.93
C ARG A 437 -4.87 20.25 -0.22
N PHE A 438 -3.95 19.56 -0.88
CA PHE A 438 -4.27 18.59 -1.91
C PHE A 438 -3.29 17.42 -1.91
N GLN A 439 -3.72 16.30 -2.49
CA GLN A 439 -2.90 15.17 -2.90
C GLN A 439 -3.18 14.88 -4.37
N ALA A 440 -2.13 14.67 -5.16
CA ALA A 440 -2.25 14.39 -6.59
C ALA A 440 -1.83 12.95 -6.90
N PHE A 441 -2.46 12.38 -7.93
CA PHE A 441 -2.25 11.02 -8.41
C PHE A 441 -2.12 11.00 -9.92
N SER A 442 -1.35 10.07 -10.47
CA SER A 442 -1.28 9.82 -11.91
C SER A 442 -1.72 8.41 -12.24
N VAL A 443 -2.46 8.27 -13.34
CA VAL A 443 -2.90 6.98 -13.87
C VAL A 443 -2.56 6.92 -15.35
N VAL A 444 -2.03 5.79 -15.82
CA VAL A 444 -1.64 5.61 -17.22
C VAL A 444 -2.87 5.65 -18.14
N GLY A 445 -2.71 6.30 -19.30
CA GLY A 445 -3.69 6.33 -20.38
C GLY A 445 -4.98 7.03 -20.02
N ASP A 446 -6.10 6.35 -20.23
CA ASP A 446 -7.46 6.76 -19.87
C ASP A 446 -7.84 6.33 -18.43
N GLY A 447 -6.89 5.74 -17.71
CA GLY A 447 -7.12 5.16 -16.41
C GLY A 447 -7.83 3.82 -16.43
N LYS A 448 -8.07 3.19 -17.58
CA LYS A 448 -8.70 1.85 -17.68
C LYS A 448 -7.70 0.78 -18.11
N THR A 449 -6.58 1.17 -18.72
CA THR A 449 -5.51 0.27 -19.16
C THR A 449 -4.80 -0.45 -18.00
N HIS A 450 -4.52 -1.74 -18.18
CA HIS A 450 -3.75 -2.59 -17.25
C HIS A 450 -2.28 -2.72 -17.66
N SER A 451 -1.66 -1.62 -18.12
CA SER A 451 -0.29 -1.61 -18.64
C SER A 451 0.57 -0.53 -17.99
N GLY A 452 1.88 -0.59 -18.25
CA GLY A 452 2.84 0.41 -17.80
C GLY A 452 2.90 1.59 -18.76
N LEU A 453 3.62 2.63 -18.35
CA LEU A 453 3.82 3.81 -19.19
C LEU A 453 4.91 3.51 -20.24
N SER A 454 4.53 3.54 -21.52
CA SER A 454 5.44 3.33 -22.64
C SER A 454 5.22 4.34 -23.76
N ILE A 455 6.30 4.74 -24.43
CA ILE A 455 6.27 5.66 -25.55
C ILE A 455 7.23 5.18 -26.64
N ALA A 456 6.74 5.01 -27.87
CA ALA A 456 7.62 4.74 -29.01
C ALA A 456 8.37 6.02 -29.42
N ALA A 457 9.57 5.89 -29.97
CA ALA A 457 10.26 7.01 -30.62
C ALA A 457 9.35 7.65 -31.69
N GLY A 458 9.19 8.98 -31.64
CA GLY A 458 8.23 9.72 -32.46
C GLY A 458 6.77 9.64 -32.00
N GLY A 459 6.49 8.94 -30.92
CA GLY A 459 5.15 8.68 -30.39
C GLY A 459 4.74 9.61 -29.24
N LYS A 460 3.55 9.34 -28.70
CA LYS A 460 2.97 10.03 -27.53
C LYS A 460 2.39 9.04 -26.54
N ALA A 461 2.41 9.38 -25.27
CA ALA A 461 1.72 8.67 -24.20
C ALA A 461 0.95 9.66 -23.33
N THR A 462 -0.11 9.22 -22.68
CA THR A 462 -0.95 10.08 -21.84
C THR A 462 -1.04 9.55 -20.40
N LEU A 463 -1.21 10.47 -19.47
CA LEU A 463 -1.50 10.21 -18.07
C LEU A 463 -2.72 11.03 -17.66
N GLN A 464 -3.66 10.43 -16.94
CA GLN A 464 -4.66 11.18 -16.18
C GLN A 464 -4.03 11.64 -14.87
N VAL A 465 -4.04 12.95 -14.61
CA VAL A 465 -3.62 13.54 -13.34
C VAL A 465 -4.85 13.92 -12.53
N LEU A 466 -5.10 13.18 -11.45
CA LEU A 466 -6.21 13.39 -10.53
C LEU A 466 -5.74 14.16 -9.30
N VAL A 467 -6.52 15.15 -8.86
CA VAL A 467 -6.26 15.92 -7.65
C VAL A 467 -7.40 15.78 -6.65
N ILE A 468 -7.06 15.30 -5.47
CA ILE A 468 -7.92 15.25 -4.29
C ILE A 468 -7.68 16.52 -3.48
N ARG A 469 -8.71 17.34 -3.29
CA ARG A 469 -8.65 18.59 -2.52
C ARG A 469 -9.30 18.40 -1.16
N MET A 470 -8.66 18.91 -0.12
CA MET A 470 -9.11 18.80 1.27
C MET A 470 -9.12 20.18 1.95
N GLY A 471 -9.86 20.30 3.05
CA GLY A 471 -9.99 21.53 3.83
C GLY A 471 -10.55 22.72 3.04
N GLY A 472 -11.47 22.47 2.10
CA GLY A 472 -12.08 23.52 1.27
C GLY A 472 -11.14 24.14 0.23
N SER A 473 -10.06 23.46 -0.16
CA SER A 473 -9.19 23.93 -1.24
C SER A 473 -9.89 23.85 -2.60
N GLU A 474 -9.83 24.93 -3.37
CA GLU A 474 -10.35 25.00 -4.75
C GLU A 474 -9.28 25.42 -5.77
N SER A 475 -8.06 25.67 -5.30
CA SER A 475 -6.99 26.26 -6.12
C SER A 475 -6.66 25.39 -7.34
N PRO A 476 -6.36 26.01 -8.50
CA PRO A 476 -5.79 25.28 -9.63
C PRO A 476 -4.44 24.67 -9.23
N VAL A 477 -4.11 23.52 -9.83
CA VAL A 477 -2.86 22.80 -9.58
C VAL A 477 -2.13 22.59 -10.88
N GLU A 478 -0.92 23.15 -10.98
CA GLU A 478 -0.01 22.94 -12.09
C GLU A 478 0.80 21.68 -11.86
N VAL A 479 1.01 20.89 -12.91
CA VAL A 479 1.73 19.61 -12.85
C VAL A 479 2.79 19.58 -13.93
N THR A 480 4.03 19.36 -13.50
CA THR A 480 5.21 19.28 -14.35
C THR A 480 5.80 17.88 -14.30
N ALA A 481 6.33 17.40 -15.42
CA ALA A 481 7.13 16.18 -15.45
C ALA A 481 8.62 16.54 -15.33
N GLU A 482 9.33 15.79 -14.48
CA GLU A 482 10.75 15.92 -14.18
C GLU A 482 11.47 14.59 -14.45
N ASP A 483 12.79 14.67 -14.63
CA ASP A 483 13.67 13.52 -14.91
C ASP A 483 13.27 12.72 -16.16
N LEU A 484 12.77 13.41 -17.18
CA LEU A 484 12.45 12.79 -18.46
C LEU A 484 13.73 12.31 -19.18
N PRO A 485 13.71 11.13 -19.82
CA PRO A 485 14.84 10.64 -20.58
C PRO A 485 15.10 11.50 -21.83
N GLU A 486 16.33 11.43 -22.35
CA GLU A 486 16.75 12.18 -23.53
C GLU A 486 15.77 11.97 -24.71
N GLY A 487 15.27 13.09 -25.26
CA GLY A 487 14.34 13.08 -26.38
C GLY A 487 12.85 12.96 -26.00
N VAL A 488 12.51 12.90 -24.71
CA VAL A 488 11.12 12.94 -24.22
C VAL A 488 10.81 14.28 -23.56
N THR A 489 9.63 14.85 -23.85
CA THR A 489 9.15 16.10 -23.28
C THR A 489 7.70 15.97 -22.80
N ALA A 490 7.28 16.86 -21.90
CA ALA A 490 5.88 17.08 -21.54
C ALA A 490 5.67 18.55 -21.20
N ALA A 491 4.56 19.12 -21.68
CA ALA A 491 4.15 20.45 -21.27
C ALA A 491 3.54 20.43 -19.86
N THR A 492 3.70 21.51 -19.11
CA THR A 492 2.97 21.72 -17.86
C THR A 492 1.46 21.66 -18.12
N VAL A 493 0.75 20.87 -17.33
CA VAL A 493 -0.72 20.82 -17.37
C VAL A 493 -1.30 21.45 -16.12
N THR A 494 -2.44 22.11 -16.24
CA THR A 494 -3.19 22.64 -15.09
C THR A 494 -4.45 21.81 -14.85
N VAL A 495 -4.56 21.22 -13.67
CA VAL A 495 -5.84 20.74 -13.15
C VAL A 495 -6.59 21.95 -12.62
N ALA A 496 -7.55 22.42 -13.40
CA ALA A 496 -8.29 23.65 -13.14
C ALA A 496 -9.00 23.65 -11.78
N ALA A 497 -9.30 24.84 -11.28
CA ALA A 497 -10.04 25.03 -10.04
C ALA A 497 -11.35 24.23 -10.03
N GLY A 498 -11.61 23.50 -8.94
CA GLY A 498 -12.79 22.64 -8.78
C GLY A 498 -12.91 21.45 -9.75
N LYS A 499 -11.98 21.26 -10.70
CA LYS A 499 -11.94 20.07 -11.57
C LYS A 499 -11.08 18.97 -10.94
N PRO A 500 -11.49 17.69 -11.05
CA PRO A 500 -10.76 16.61 -10.42
C PRO A 500 -9.57 16.13 -11.25
N VAL A 501 -9.64 16.20 -12.59
CA VAL A 501 -8.67 15.54 -13.48
C VAL A 501 -8.24 16.47 -14.62
N ALA A 502 -6.99 16.34 -15.07
CA ALA A 502 -6.51 16.81 -16.36
C ALA A 502 -5.60 15.76 -17.03
N THR A 503 -5.50 15.79 -18.36
CA THR A 503 -4.62 14.89 -19.12
C THR A 503 -3.24 15.52 -19.32
N LEU A 504 -2.19 14.84 -18.87
CA LEU A 504 -0.80 15.15 -19.19
C LEU A 504 -0.36 14.30 -20.39
N THR A 505 0.28 14.92 -21.38
CA THR A 505 0.82 14.22 -22.57
C THR A 505 2.34 14.26 -22.56
N LEU A 506 2.94 13.09 -22.72
CA LEU A 506 4.37 12.89 -22.97
C LEU A 506 4.59 12.67 -24.46
N GLU A 507 5.63 13.28 -25.01
CA GLU A 507 6.00 13.17 -26.42
C GLU A 507 7.47 12.77 -26.56
N ALA A 508 7.75 11.75 -27.36
CA ALA A 508 9.11 11.34 -27.70
C ALA A 508 9.42 11.82 -29.12
N ASN A 509 10.57 12.46 -29.32
CA ASN A 509 11.03 12.78 -30.67
C ASN A 509 11.43 11.48 -31.42
N ALA A 510 11.59 11.57 -32.74
CA ALA A 510 11.88 10.40 -33.59
C ALA A 510 13.28 9.79 -33.33
N GLN A 511 14.16 10.51 -32.65
CA GLN A 511 15.53 10.10 -32.31
C GLN A 511 15.66 9.61 -30.87
N ALA A 512 14.56 9.57 -30.10
CA ALA A 512 14.56 9.13 -28.71
C ALA A 512 15.09 7.69 -28.63
N LYS A 513 16.10 7.48 -27.79
CA LYS A 513 16.76 6.18 -27.65
C LYS A 513 15.93 5.27 -26.74
N PRO A 514 15.89 3.95 -27.01
CA PRO A 514 15.29 3.00 -26.10
C PRO A 514 15.88 3.12 -24.71
N SER A 515 15.03 3.21 -23.70
CA SER A 515 15.44 3.42 -22.31
C SER A 515 14.33 3.01 -21.35
N GLN A 516 14.72 2.75 -20.09
CA GLN A 516 13.84 2.55 -18.96
C GLN A 516 14.31 3.46 -17.84
N SER A 517 13.48 4.40 -17.41
CA SER A 517 13.83 5.31 -16.34
C SER A 517 12.61 5.67 -15.49
N PRO A 518 12.77 5.79 -14.16
CA PRO A 518 11.76 6.41 -13.34
C PRO A 518 11.66 7.89 -13.72
N ILE A 519 10.44 8.39 -13.87
CA ILE A 519 10.16 9.82 -14.03
C ILE A 519 9.39 10.32 -12.81
N ARG A 520 9.45 11.63 -12.54
CA ARG A 520 8.70 12.24 -11.45
C ARG A 520 7.68 13.22 -12.01
N LEU A 521 6.53 13.28 -11.35
CA LEU A 521 5.53 14.31 -11.59
C LEU A 521 5.40 15.15 -10.33
N VAL A 522 5.47 16.47 -10.49
CA VAL A 522 5.44 17.43 -9.39
C VAL A 522 4.25 18.36 -9.57
N ALA A 523 3.42 18.45 -8.53
CA ALA A 523 2.25 19.29 -8.50
C ALA A 523 2.47 20.52 -7.60
N LYS A 524 2.10 21.69 -8.08
CA LYS A 524 2.23 22.97 -7.38
C LYS A 524 0.92 23.75 -7.43
N THR A 525 0.64 24.51 -6.38
CA THR A 525 -0.36 25.58 -6.42
C THR A 525 0.39 26.91 -6.54
N GLY A 526 -0.15 27.88 -7.28
CA GLY A 526 0.60 29.10 -7.66
C GLY A 526 1.26 29.93 -6.54
N THR A 527 0.88 29.74 -5.27
CA THR A 527 1.51 30.39 -4.10
C THR A 527 2.48 29.49 -3.32
N ASP A 528 2.63 28.21 -3.69
CA ASP A 528 3.43 27.21 -2.98
C ASP A 528 4.62 26.77 -3.85
N ASN A 529 5.82 27.21 -3.46
CA ASN A 529 7.07 26.78 -4.09
C ASN A 529 7.47 25.35 -3.69
N SER A 530 6.85 24.76 -2.65
CA SER A 530 7.10 23.38 -2.25
C SER A 530 6.28 22.42 -3.12
N GLY A 531 6.86 22.01 -4.25
CA GLY A 531 6.26 21.01 -5.12
C GLY A 531 5.91 19.73 -4.36
N ARG A 532 4.70 19.19 -4.60
CA ARG A 532 4.23 17.93 -4.03
C ARG A 532 4.37 16.81 -5.05
N PRO A 533 4.81 15.60 -4.65
CA PRO A 533 4.85 14.47 -5.56
C PRO A 533 3.43 14.06 -5.98
N VAL A 534 3.24 13.83 -7.27
CA VAL A 534 2.06 13.16 -7.81
C VAL A 534 2.30 11.66 -7.73
N LEU A 535 1.46 10.95 -6.98
CA LEU A 535 1.66 9.53 -6.69
C LEU A 535 1.12 8.66 -7.83
N PRO A 536 1.95 7.81 -8.44
CA PRO A 536 1.50 6.91 -9.50
C PRO A 536 0.57 5.83 -8.95
N VAL A 537 -0.54 5.58 -9.64
CA VAL A 537 -1.52 4.55 -9.32
C VAL A 537 -1.59 3.56 -10.48
N VAL A 538 -1.38 2.28 -10.16
CA VAL A 538 -1.54 1.18 -11.10
C VAL A 538 -2.97 0.67 -11.09
N HIS A 539 -3.48 0.29 -12.27
CA HIS A 539 -4.66 -0.53 -12.43
C HIS A 539 -4.21 -1.98 -12.69
N LEU A 540 -4.50 -2.87 -11.74
CA LEU A 540 -4.12 -4.29 -11.81
C LEU A 540 -5.25 -5.10 -12.46
N PRO A 541 -4.93 -6.11 -13.27
CA PRO A 541 -5.92 -7.08 -13.73
C PRO A 541 -6.32 -8.03 -12.59
N GLY A 542 -7.60 -8.45 -12.55
CA GLY A 542 -8.13 -9.38 -11.55
C GLY A 542 -9.01 -8.73 -10.45
N PRO A 543 -9.44 -9.50 -9.44
CA PRO A 543 -10.33 -8.99 -8.38
C PRO A 543 -9.59 -8.07 -7.38
N ALA A 544 -10.36 -7.39 -6.52
CA ALA A 544 -9.89 -6.24 -5.72
C ALA A 544 -8.77 -6.54 -4.68
N PRO A 545 -7.86 -5.58 -4.41
CA PRO A 545 -7.93 -4.17 -4.76
C PRO A 545 -7.39 -3.94 -6.16
N VAL A 546 -8.28 -3.47 -7.03
CA VAL A 546 -8.03 -3.30 -8.45
C VAL A 546 -6.98 -2.20 -8.72
N ARG A 547 -6.72 -1.31 -7.74
CA ARG A 547 -5.72 -0.24 -7.86
C ARG A 547 -5.01 0.07 -6.55
N ARG A 548 -3.74 0.44 -6.68
CA ARG A 548 -2.90 0.91 -5.58
C ARG A 548 -1.84 1.89 -6.07
N VAL A 549 -1.26 2.65 -5.15
CA VAL A 549 -0.06 3.45 -5.40
C VAL A 549 1.14 2.53 -5.64
N THR A 550 2.03 2.96 -6.54
CA THR A 550 3.30 2.29 -6.86
C THR A 550 4.49 3.06 -6.32
N ASP A 551 5.65 2.40 -6.22
CA ASP A 551 6.87 3.02 -5.68
C ASP A 551 7.43 4.11 -6.60
N ALA A 552 7.18 3.99 -7.91
CA ALA A 552 7.60 4.95 -8.92
C ALA A 552 6.69 4.92 -10.16
N LEU A 553 6.83 5.95 -11.00
CA LEU A 553 6.30 5.99 -12.35
C LEU A 553 7.42 5.63 -13.32
N MET A 554 7.49 4.37 -13.72
CA MET A 554 8.50 3.89 -14.68
C MET A 554 8.05 4.20 -16.11
N LEU A 555 8.89 4.89 -16.89
CA LEU A 555 8.68 5.15 -18.32
C LEU A 555 9.60 4.26 -19.14
N SER A 556 9.04 3.55 -20.12
CA SER A 556 9.83 2.89 -21.16
C SER A 556 9.73 3.64 -22.49
N VAL A 557 10.88 4.05 -23.04
CA VAL A 557 10.97 4.47 -24.44
C VAL A 557 11.26 3.23 -25.28
N THR A 558 10.42 2.95 -26.27
CA THR A 558 10.58 1.83 -27.20
C THR A 558 11.07 2.33 -28.56
N PRO A 559 11.69 1.47 -29.40
CA PRO A 559 11.95 1.82 -30.79
C PRO A 559 10.70 2.29 -31.53
N ALA A 560 10.87 3.05 -32.62
CA ALA A 560 9.77 3.44 -33.48
C ALA A 560 9.01 2.20 -33.97
N SER A 561 7.67 2.23 -33.89
CA SER A 561 6.86 1.15 -34.46
C SER A 561 7.11 1.06 -35.97
N PRO A 562 7.32 -0.14 -36.53
CA PRO A 562 7.44 -0.28 -37.99
C PRO A 562 6.17 0.25 -38.66
N PRO A 563 6.29 0.93 -39.82
CA PRO A 563 5.13 1.44 -40.54
C PRO A 563 4.18 0.27 -40.87
N PRO A 564 2.84 0.50 -40.83
CA PRO A 564 1.90 -0.55 -41.17
C PRO A 564 2.19 -1.09 -42.58
N PRO A 565 2.05 -2.40 -42.81
CA PRO A 565 2.34 -3.00 -44.11
C PRO A 565 1.52 -2.29 -45.20
N LYS A 566 2.20 -1.84 -46.27
CA LYS A 566 1.51 -1.26 -47.43
C LYS A 566 0.53 -2.30 -47.97
N LYS A 567 -0.76 -1.96 -48.03
CA LYS A 567 -1.76 -2.79 -48.72
C LYS A 567 -1.28 -2.99 -50.15
N ALA A 568 -1.08 -4.25 -50.55
CA ALA A 568 -0.82 -4.57 -51.95
C ALA A 568 -2.02 -4.05 -52.79
N PRO A 569 -1.78 -3.36 -53.91
CA PRO A 569 -2.87 -2.94 -54.79
C PRO A 569 -3.64 -4.18 -55.23
N ALA A 570 -4.97 -4.14 -55.07
CA ALA A 570 -5.84 -5.20 -55.55
C ALA A 570 -5.63 -5.35 -57.06
N ASP A 571 -5.31 -6.56 -57.51
CA ASP A 571 -5.21 -6.88 -58.93
C ASP A 571 -6.51 -6.49 -59.62
N LYS A 572 -6.43 -5.47 -60.48
CA LYS A 572 -7.49 -5.15 -61.41
C LYS A 572 -7.61 -6.34 -62.34
N LYS A 573 -8.70 -7.10 -62.24
CA LYS A 573 -9.12 -8.00 -63.32
C LYS A 573 -9.28 -7.15 -64.58
N THR A 574 -8.42 -7.39 -65.56
CA THR A 574 -8.55 -6.88 -66.92
C THR A 574 -9.82 -7.47 -67.56
N PRO A 575 -10.49 -6.71 -68.45
CA PRO A 575 -11.88 -6.94 -68.86
C PRO A 575 -12.11 -8.21 -69.66
#